data_AF-A0A7S4NWH3-F1
#
_entry.id   AF-A0A7S4NWH3-F1
#
_cell.length_a   1.000
_cell.length_b   1.000
_cell.length_c   1.000
_cell.angle_alpha   90.00
_cell.angle_beta   90.00
_cell.angle_gamma   90.00
#
_symmetry.space_group_name_H-M   'P 1'
#
loop_
_entity.id
_entity.type
_entity.pdbx_description
1 polymer ?
#
loop_
_entity_poly.entity_id
_entity_poly.type
_entity_poly.pdbx_seq_one_letter_code
_entity_poly.pdbx_strand_id
1 'polypeptide(L)'
;EKEKQKEKEKKDKQRKEATEKWKQHLNGGEQVVHYGLIEKKRGMSTKKRMLILTDSPRLIYTDPKKDTIMGTIPCEAKDMSLEIKNPKEFIINTPNRKWLLTAIESSSSEWESKLKEVINL
;
A
#
# COMPACT_ATOMS: atom_id res chain seq x y z
N GLU A 1 -6.62 10.75 -26.17
CA GLU A 1 -6.75 11.74 -25.07
C GLU A 1 -8.00 11.55 -24.21
N LYS A 2 -9.21 11.46 -24.78
CA LYS A 2 -10.46 11.28 -24.01
C LYS A 2 -10.48 10.07 -23.08
N GLU A 3 -9.88 8.94 -23.46
CA GLU A 3 -9.80 7.74 -22.61
C GLU A 3 -8.86 7.92 -21.42
N LYS A 4 -7.69 8.55 -21.62
CA LYS A 4 -6.75 8.87 -20.55
C LYS A 4 -7.36 9.84 -19.52
N GLN A 5 -8.15 10.80 -19.99
CA GLN A 5 -8.89 11.74 -19.13
C GLN A 5 -9.90 10.99 -18.23
N LYS A 6 -10.72 10.12 -18.82
CA LYS A 6 -11.72 9.32 -18.08
C LYS A 6 -11.09 8.37 -17.07
N GLU A 7 -9.97 7.73 -17.41
CA GLU A 7 -9.26 6.83 -16.50
C GLU A 7 -8.70 7.58 -15.29
N LYS A 8 -8.16 8.79 -15.50
CA LYS A 8 -7.67 9.65 -14.44
C LYS A 8 -8.79 10.08 -13.49
N GLU A 9 -9.92 10.56 -14.02
CA GLU A 9 -11.09 10.94 -13.21
C GLU A 9 -11.61 9.77 -12.36
N LYS A 10 -11.64 8.56 -12.92
CA LYS A 10 -12.06 7.35 -12.20
C LYS A 10 -11.10 7.04 -11.05
N LYS A 11 -9.79 7.12 -11.27
CA LYS A 11 -8.77 6.91 -10.23
C LYS A 11 -8.87 7.98 -9.13
N ASP A 12 -9.06 9.24 -9.50
CA ASP A 12 -9.20 10.34 -8.54
C ASP A 12 -10.46 10.18 -7.68
N LYS A 13 -11.57 9.74 -8.28
CA LYS A 13 -12.79 9.40 -7.53
C LYS A 13 -12.54 8.26 -6.54
N GLN A 14 -11.89 7.18 -6.97
CA GLN A 14 -11.55 6.06 -6.10
C GLN A 14 -10.63 6.46 -4.94
N ARG A 15 -9.64 7.32 -5.19
CA ARG A 15 -8.74 7.86 -4.16
C ARG A 15 -9.51 8.68 -3.11
N LYS A 16 -10.44 9.53 -3.55
CA LYS A 16 -11.29 10.33 -2.64
C LYS A 16 -12.19 9.45 -1.79
N GLU A 17 -12.87 8.48 -2.41
CA GLU A 17 -13.73 7.52 -1.70
C GLU A 17 -12.93 6.69 -0.69
N ALA A 18 -11.74 6.23 -1.06
CA ALA A 18 -10.82 5.52 -0.17
C ALA A 18 -10.34 6.39 0.99
N THR A 19 -10.00 7.65 0.71
CA THR A 19 -9.55 8.61 1.74
C THR A 19 -10.64 8.86 2.77
N GLU A 20 -11.89 9.07 2.34
CA GLU A 20 -13.01 9.21 3.28
C GLU A 20 -13.29 7.92 4.06
N LYS A 21 -13.20 6.75 3.42
CA LYS A 21 -13.40 5.45 4.07
C LYS A 21 -12.41 5.20 5.22
N TRP A 22 -11.14 5.53 5.01
CA TRP A 22 -10.08 5.26 5.99
C TRP A 22 -9.60 6.51 6.74
N LYS A 23 -10.36 7.60 6.68
CA LYS A 23 -10.03 8.90 7.30
C LYS A 23 -9.58 8.81 8.75
N GLN A 24 -10.17 7.91 9.53
CA GLN A 24 -9.81 7.66 10.93
C GLN A 24 -8.41 7.06 11.13
N HIS A 25 -7.84 6.43 10.09
CA HIS A 25 -6.52 5.81 10.12
C HIS A 25 -5.42 6.72 9.55
N LEU A 26 -5.82 7.85 8.96
CA LEU A 26 -4.95 8.82 8.30
C LEU A 26 -4.57 9.93 9.27
N ASN A 27 -3.35 10.45 9.15
CA ASN A 27 -2.99 11.69 9.85
C ASN A 27 -3.65 12.89 9.14
N GLY A 28 -3.76 14.02 9.86
CA GLY A 28 -4.46 15.21 9.38
C GLY A 28 -3.98 15.66 7.99
N GLY A 29 -4.83 15.49 6.98
CA GLY A 29 -4.58 15.89 5.60
C GLY A 29 -4.00 14.81 4.68
N GLU A 30 -3.65 13.62 5.19
CA GLU A 30 -3.17 12.53 4.34
C GLU A 30 -4.27 12.02 3.40
N GLN A 31 -3.86 11.64 2.19
CA GLN A 31 -4.72 11.05 1.18
C GLN A 31 -4.26 9.66 0.79
N VAL A 32 -5.20 8.78 0.46
CA VAL A 32 -4.90 7.43 -0.01
C VAL A 32 -4.45 7.50 -1.48
N VAL A 33 -3.23 7.04 -1.75
CA VAL A 33 -2.64 6.97 -3.10
C VAL A 33 -2.96 5.65 -3.77
N HIS A 34 -2.85 4.56 -3.01
CA HIS A 34 -3.12 3.19 -3.44
C HIS A 34 -3.52 2.32 -2.26
N TYR A 35 -4.31 1.28 -2.50
CA TYR A 35 -4.71 0.31 -1.48
C TYR A 35 -5.04 -1.04 -2.11
N GLY A 36 -5.01 -2.09 -1.31
CA GLY A 36 -5.44 -3.42 -1.75
C GLY A 36 -5.26 -4.48 -0.69
N LEU A 37 -6.03 -5.56 -0.81
CA LEU A 37 -5.87 -6.74 0.02
C LEU A 37 -4.55 -7.45 -0.29
N ILE A 38 -3.81 -7.75 0.77
CA ILE A 38 -2.56 -8.51 0.72
C ILE A 38 -2.58 -9.63 1.75
N GLU A 39 -1.69 -10.59 1.55
CA GLU A 39 -1.29 -11.55 2.54
C GLU A 39 0.10 -11.18 3.10
N LYS A 40 0.19 -11.04 4.42
CA LYS A 40 1.44 -10.70 5.12
C LYS A 40 1.95 -11.92 5.87
N LYS A 41 3.19 -12.34 5.56
CA LYS A 41 3.85 -13.42 6.30
C LYS A 41 4.40 -12.91 7.64
N ARG A 42 4.12 -13.63 8.73
CA ARG A 42 4.68 -13.41 10.07
C ARG A 42 5.02 -14.76 10.70
N GLY A 43 6.31 -15.10 10.69
CA GLY A 43 6.77 -16.43 11.12
C GLY A 43 6.21 -17.51 10.20
N MET A 44 5.60 -18.54 10.80
CA MET A 44 4.98 -19.66 10.08
C MET A 44 3.54 -19.36 9.62
N SER A 45 2.97 -18.19 9.97
CA SER A 45 1.59 -17.84 9.61
C SER A 45 1.54 -16.70 8.61
N THR A 46 0.53 -16.77 7.74
CA THR A 46 0.16 -15.69 6.83
C THR A 46 -1.15 -15.07 7.29
N LYS A 47 -1.25 -13.75 7.25
CA LYS A 47 -2.47 -13.02 7.64
C LYS A 47 -2.91 -12.09 6.52
N LYS A 48 -4.18 -12.18 6.16
CA LYS A 48 -4.82 -11.25 5.22
C LYS A 48 -4.97 -9.87 5.87
N ARG A 49 -4.51 -8.82 5.17
CA ARG A 49 -4.55 -7.43 5.62
C ARG A 49 -4.98 -6.53 4.47
N MET A 50 -5.67 -5.44 4.77
CA MET A 50 -5.78 -4.33 3.82
C MET A 50 -4.51 -3.51 3.95
N LEU A 51 -3.78 -3.29 2.86
CA LEU A 51 -2.62 -2.41 2.82
C LEU A 51 -3.03 -1.09 2.18
N ILE A 52 -2.64 0.02 2.79
CA ILE A 52 -3.01 1.38 2.40
C ILE A 52 -1.71 2.18 2.29
N LEU A 53 -1.45 2.74 1.11
CA LEU A 53 -0.36 3.68 0.86
C LEU A 53 -0.93 5.10 0.84
N THR A 54 -0.34 5.97 1.64
CA THR A 54 -0.69 7.40 1.73
C THR A 54 0.31 8.26 0.96
N ASP A 55 -0.05 9.53 0.72
CA ASP A 55 0.77 10.55 0.07
C ASP A 55 1.93 11.05 0.94
N SER A 56 1.71 11.15 2.25
CA SER A 56 2.76 11.12 3.27
C SER A 56 3.29 9.68 3.29
N PRO A 57 4.54 9.38 2.86
CA PRO A 57 5.03 8.03 2.57
C PRO A 57 4.88 7.10 3.78
N ARG A 58 3.71 6.47 3.93
CA ARG A 58 3.36 5.57 5.02
C ARG A 58 2.53 4.45 4.44
N LEU A 59 2.87 3.25 4.88
CA LEU A 59 2.14 2.05 4.58
C LEU A 59 1.43 1.57 5.84
N ILE A 60 0.11 1.70 5.86
CA ILE A 60 -0.75 1.27 6.96
C ILE A 60 -1.33 -0.09 6.58
N TYR A 61 -1.32 -1.04 7.50
CA TYR A 61 -2.03 -2.31 7.29
C TYR A 61 -3.10 -2.55 8.36
N THR A 62 -4.32 -2.81 7.93
CA THR A 62 -5.50 -2.98 8.80
C THR A 62 -6.04 -4.42 8.74
N ASP A 63 -6.82 -4.80 9.75
CA ASP A 63 -7.66 -6.00 9.67
C ASP A 63 -8.86 -5.71 8.76
N PRO A 64 -9.03 -6.41 7.62
CA PRO A 64 -10.06 -6.08 6.64
C PRO A 64 -11.48 -6.38 7.13
N LYS A 65 -11.66 -7.15 8.20
CA LYS A 65 -12.97 -7.47 8.78
C LYS A 65 -13.37 -6.51 9.89
N LYS A 66 -12.39 -6.05 10.68
CA LYS A 66 -12.61 -5.19 11.84
C LYS A 66 -12.29 -3.72 11.59
N ASP A 67 -11.73 -3.40 10.42
CA ASP A 67 -11.21 -2.09 10.05
C ASP A 67 -10.32 -1.46 11.15
N THR A 68 -9.46 -2.27 11.76
CA THR A 68 -8.58 -1.84 12.85
C THR A 68 -7.13 -1.80 12.38
N ILE A 69 -6.39 -0.75 12.73
CA ILE A 69 -4.95 -0.65 12.44
C ILE A 69 -4.19 -1.77 13.16
N MET A 70 -3.47 -2.58 12.39
CA MET A 70 -2.59 -3.63 12.93
C MET A 70 -1.12 -3.19 12.96
N GLY A 71 -0.81 -2.04 12.36
CA GLY A 71 0.48 -1.36 12.40
C GLY A 71 0.81 -0.66 11.10
N THR A 72 2.04 -0.13 11.05
CA THR A 72 2.59 0.58 9.89
C THR A 72 3.93 -0.03 9.47
N ILE A 73 4.29 0.17 8.21
CA ILE A 73 5.64 -0.09 7.69
C ILE A 73 6.33 1.27 7.58
N PRO A 74 7.47 1.49 8.25
CA PRO A 74 8.25 2.72 8.11
C PRO A 74 8.78 2.83 6.68
N CYS A 75 8.45 3.93 5.99
CA CYS A 75 8.90 4.19 4.62
C CYS A 75 9.94 5.32 4.58
N GLU A 76 10.91 5.27 5.48
CA GLU A 76 12.04 6.20 5.46
C GLU A 76 12.90 5.92 4.21
N ALA A 77 12.84 6.83 3.24
CA ALA A 77 13.37 6.62 1.89
C ALA A 77 14.86 6.26 1.83
N LYS A 78 15.66 6.70 2.81
CA LYS A 78 17.12 6.54 2.76
C LYS A 78 17.59 5.09 2.80
N ASP A 79 16.81 4.19 3.41
CA ASP A 79 17.22 2.80 3.66
C ASP A 79 16.12 1.77 3.34
N MET A 80 15.07 2.19 2.63
CA MET A 80 14.01 1.29 2.15
C MET A 80 14.36 0.78 0.75
N SER A 81 14.11 -0.50 0.48
CA SER A 81 14.20 -1.06 -0.88
C SER A 81 13.06 -2.03 -1.15
N LEU A 82 12.74 -2.20 -2.43
CA LEU A 82 11.70 -3.09 -2.89
C LEU A 82 12.28 -4.21 -3.74
N GLU A 83 11.87 -5.44 -3.48
CA GLU A 83 12.25 -6.61 -4.26
C GLU A 83 11.00 -7.32 -4.79
N ILE A 84 10.89 -7.46 -6.12
CA ILE A 84 9.79 -8.18 -6.76
C ILE A 84 10.21 -9.63 -6.97
N LYS A 85 9.46 -10.57 -6.37
CA LYS A 85 9.76 -12.01 -6.48
C LYS A 85 9.00 -12.66 -7.63
N ASN A 86 7.73 -12.32 -7.80
CA ASN A 86 6.87 -12.79 -8.88
C ASN A 86 5.69 -11.81 -9.05
N PRO A 87 4.75 -12.03 -10.00
CA PRO A 87 3.67 -11.07 -10.28
C PRO A 87 2.73 -10.75 -9.11
N LYS A 88 2.76 -11.54 -8.03
CA LYS A 88 1.96 -11.31 -6.82
C LYS A 88 2.80 -11.05 -5.58
N GLU A 89 4.02 -11.56 -5.50
CA GLU A 89 4.86 -11.46 -4.31
C GLU A 89 5.93 -10.37 -4.44
N PHE A 90 6.04 -9.57 -3.39
CA PHE A 90 7.05 -8.53 -3.25
C PHE A 90 7.52 -8.45 -1.80
N ILE A 91 8.73 -7.95 -1.63
CA ILE A 91 9.36 -7.75 -0.32
C ILE A 91 9.69 -6.28 -0.18
N ILE A 92 9.19 -5.68 0.90
CA ILE A 92 9.66 -4.38 1.35
C ILE A 92 10.77 -4.62 2.37
N ASN A 93 11.98 -4.17 2.05
CA ASN A 93 13.10 -4.17 2.97
C ASN A 93 13.16 -2.81 3.66
N THR A 94 13.19 -2.84 4.99
CA THR A 94 13.49 -1.71 5.87
C THR A 94 14.72 -2.07 6.70
N PRO A 95 15.48 -1.12 7.28
CA PRO A 95 16.71 -1.41 8.03
C PRO A 95 16.58 -2.56 9.03
N ASN A 96 15.47 -2.57 9.77
CA ASN A 96 15.25 -3.50 10.88
C ASN A 96 14.45 -4.75 10.47
N ARG A 97 13.84 -4.76 9.28
CA ARG A 97 12.84 -5.78 8.95
C ARG A 97 12.59 -5.95 7.46
N LYS A 98 12.41 -7.21 7.04
CA LYS A 98 11.84 -7.58 5.75
C LYS A 98 10.35 -7.88 5.88
N TRP A 99 9.55 -7.33 4.97
CA TRP A 99 8.10 -7.50 4.92
C TRP A 99 7.74 -8.28 3.66
N LEU A 100 7.48 -9.57 3.82
CA LEU A 100 7.08 -10.45 2.73
C LEU A 100 5.57 -10.34 2.54
N LEU A 101 5.18 -9.87 1.36
CA LEU A 101 3.80 -9.51 1.02
C LEU A 101 3.39 -10.20 -0.28
N THR A 102 2.16 -10.69 -0.32
CA THR A 102 1.54 -11.25 -1.52
C THR A 102 0.29 -10.45 -1.84
N ALA A 103 0.24 -9.82 -3.00
CA ALA A 103 -0.91 -9.07 -3.48
C ALA A 103 -2.06 -10.03 -3.82
N ILE A 104 -3.26 -9.77 -3.30
CA ILE A 104 -4.46 -10.53 -3.64
C ILE A 104 -5.16 -9.84 -4.81
N GLU A 105 -5.48 -8.54 -4.64
CA GLU A 105 -6.29 -7.77 -5.59
C GLU A 105 -5.48 -7.14 -6.72
N SER A 106 -4.27 -6.65 -6.44
CA SER A 106 -3.38 -6.02 -7.41
C SER A 106 -2.19 -6.91 -7.79
N SER A 107 -1.24 -6.38 -8.57
CA SER A 107 0.04 -7.03 -8.85
C SER A 107 1.17 -6.45 -7.99
N SER A 108 2.25 -7.21 -7.85
CA SER A 108 3.50 -6.71 -7.25
C SER A 108 4.09 -5.53 -8.02
N SER A 109 3.97 -5.53 -9.35
CA SER A 109 4.42 -4.42 -10.21
C SER A 109 3.61 -3.13 -10.03
N GLU A 110 2.32 -3.22 -9.71
CA GLU A 110 1.51 -2.05 -9.38
C GLU A 110 1.94 -1.44 -8.06
N TRP A 111 2.16 -2.27 -7.03
CA TRP A 111 2.74 -1.82 -5.76
C TRP A 111 4.12 -1.19 -5.96
N GLU A 112 4.98 -1.77 -6.80
CA GLU A 112 6.28 -1.19 -7.12
C GLU A 112 6.16 0.20 -7.73
N SER A 113 5.33 0.35 -8.76
CA SER A 113 5.13 1.63 -9.42
C SER A 113 4.64 2.69 -8.44
N LYS A 114 3.69 2.34 -7.55
CA LYS A 114 3.13 3.29 -6.58
C LYS A 114 4.09 3.63 -5.44
N LEU A 115 4.88 2.67 -4.97
CA LEU A 115 5.88 2.93 -3.95
C LEU A 115 7.01 3.80 -4.50
N LYS A 116 7.47 3.56 -5.73
CA LYS A 116 8.46 4.42 -6.40
C LYS A 116 7.92 5.84 -6.64
N GLU A 117 6.65 5.98 -7.03
CA GLU A 117 5.98 7.28 -7.23
C GLU A 117 5.96 8.12 -5.95
N VAL A 118 5.71 7.52 -4.79
CA VAL A 118 5.50 8.23 -3.52
C VAL A 118 6.78 8.37 -2.69
N ILE A 119 7.58 7.30 -2.60
CA ILE A 119 8.71 7.20 -1.67
C ILE A 119 10.03 7.61 -2.36
N ASN A 120 10.01 7.81 -3.68
CA ASN A 120 11.19 8.14 -4.49
C ASN A 120 12.35 7.14 -4.26
N LEU A 121 11.99 5.85 -4.27
CA LEU A 121 12.90 4.70 -4.17
C LEU A 121 13.82 4.55 -5.39
#